data_AF-A0A6V7LEW7-F1
#
_entry.id   AF-A0A6V7LEW7-F1
#
_cell.length_a   1.000
_cell.length_b   1.000
_cell.length_c   1.000
_cell.angle_alpha   90.00
_cell.angle_beta   90.00
_cell.angle_gamma   90.00
#
_symmetry.space_group_name_H-M   'P 1'
#
loop_
_entity.id
_entity.type
_entity.pdbx_description
1 polymer ?
#
loop_
_entity_poly.entity_id
_entity_poly.type
_entity_poly.pdbx_seq_one_letter_code
_entity_poly.pdbx_strand_id
1 'polypeptide(L)'
;VLRNDKSTEQVLTGIIPIRRLSSAFLITVFMSVMIYIIIPIVEISRQKRHNIHPIKYPLIYPAVYPWDTSSQGLIYKIQFGIETFASVSMFCVTCGVDALFTLYIFQMTGLLRGMVQRLTSEDEKFNVGIVLKECILRYRTLLMCRDSIEVIFGPIIVWMMGTNAIVLCALVFQLTQ
;
A
#
# COMPACT_ATOMS: atom_id res chain seq x y z
N VAL A 1 -17.39 18.54 -28.31
CA VAL A 1 -17.13 17.10 -28.02
C VAL A 1 -15.63 16.75 -28.13
N LEU A 2 -14.84 17.34 -29.03
CA LEU A 2 -13.40 17.05 -29.21
C LEU A 2 -12.42 17.62 -28.14
N ARG A 3 -12.82 18.60 -27.32
CA ARG A 3 -11.95 19.19 -26.27
C ARG A 3 -11.72 18.24 -25.09
N ASN A 4 -12.67 17.33 -24.85
CA ASN A 4 -12.59 16.38 -23.74
C ASN A 4 -11.49 15.34 -23.98
N ASP A 5 -11.20 14.99 -25.23
CA ASP A 5 -10.28 13.90 -25.55
C ASP A 5 -8.82 14.28 -25.25
N LYS A 6 -8.33 15.42 -25.75
CA LYS A 6 -6.98 15.94 -25.46
C LYS A 6 -6.74 16.24 -23.97
N SER A 7 -7.76 16.77 -23.29
CA SER A 7 -7.75 16.99 -21.83
C SER A 7 -7.59 15.67 -21.08
N THR A 8 -8.39 14.67 -21.45
CA THR A 8 -8.37 13.34 -20.83
C THR A 8 -7.06 12.63 -21.13
N GLU A 9 -6.50 12.78 -22.32
CA GLU A 9 -5.23 12.19 -22.75
C GLU A 9 -4.03 12.82 -22.02
N GLN A 10 -3.99 14.15 -21.84
CA GLN A 10 -2.96 14.82 -21.04
C GLN A 10 -3.05 14.45 -19.56
N VAL A 11 -4.26 14.33 -19.03
CA VAL A 11 -4.48 13.84 -17.66
C VAL A 11 -3.99 12.39 -17.55
N LEU A 12 -4.40 11.49 -18.47
CA LEU A 12 -3.99 10.08 -18.51
C LEU A 12 -2.47 9.88 -18.62
N THR A 13 -1.78 10.68 -19.43
CA THR A 13 -0.34 10.53 -19.67
C THR A 13 0.47 10.73 -18.38
N GLY A 14 0.06 11.65 -17.51
CA GLY A 14 0.68 11.82 -16.19
C GLY A 14 0.30 10.74 -15.16
N ILE A 15 -0.70 9.90 -15.46
CA ILE A 15 -1.27 8.90 -14.55
C ILE A 15 -0.68 7.51 -14.77
N ILE A 16 -0.32 7.20 -16.01
CA ILE A 16 0.32 5.93 -16.39
C ILE A 16 1.54 5.59 -15.50
N PRO A 17 2.49 6.51 -15.22
CA PRO A 17 3.65 6.18 -14.38
C PRO A 17 3.25 5.90 -12.92
N ILE A 18 2.33 6.69 -12.35
CA ILE A 18 1.86 6.51 -10.96
C ILE A 18 1.13 5.17 -10.81
N ARG A 19 0.26 4.83 -11.76
CA ARG A 19 -0.46 3.54 -11.76
C ARG A 19 0.48 2.37 -11.92
N ARG A 20 1.50 2.49 -12.78
CA ARG A 20 2.53 1.45 -12.92
C ARG A 20 3.32 1.25 -11.63
N LEU A 21 3.72 2.35 -10.97
CA LEU A 21 4.46 2.29 -9.71
C LEU A 21 3.63 1.65 -8.59
N SER A 22 2.37 2.07 -8.45
CA SER A 22 1.43 1.50 -7.46
C SER A 22 1.18 0.01 -7.72
N SER A 23 0.98 -0.38 -8.98
CA SER A 23 0.83 -1.79 -9.35
C SER A 23 2.09 -2.61 -9.06
N ALA A 24 3.27 -2.09 -9.41
CA ALA A 24 4.54 -2.74 -9.10
C ALA A 24 4.71 -2.94 -7.59
N PHE A 25 4.41 -1.91 -6.79
CA PHE A 25 4.45 -2.00 -5.33
C PHE A 25 3.52 -3.10 -4.80
N LEU A 26 2.25 -3.12 -5.25
CA LEU A 26 1.28 -4.14 -4.84
C LEU A 26 1.76 -5.55 -5.19
N ILE A 27 2.30 -5.76 -6.40
CA ILE A 27 2.85 -7.05 -6.83
C ILE A 27 4.03 -7.45 -5.94
N THR A 28 4.96 -6.53 -5.67
CA THR A 28 6.13 -6.82 -4.81
C THR A 28 5.71 -7.21 -3.41
N VAL A 29 4.78 -6.49 -2.79
CA VAL A 29 4.29 -6.81 -1.44
C VAL A 29 3.56 -8.15 -1.45
N PHE A 30 2.72 -8.43 -2.44
CA PHE A 30 2.04 -9.72 -2.56
C PHE A 30 3.03 -10.89 -2.69
N MET A 31 4.05 -10.74 -3.53
CA MET A 31 5.10 -11.75 -3.68
C MET A 31 5.86 -11.97 -2.37
N SER A 32 6.15 -10.91 -1.61
CA SER A 32 6.82 -11.04 -0.31
C SER A 32 6.00 -11.86 0.69
N VAL A 33 4.69 -11.61 0.80
CA VAL A 33 3.79 -12.36 1.70
C VAL A 33 3.73 -13.84 1.29
N MET A 34 3.66 -14.12 0.00
CA MET A 34 3.68 -15.50 -0.51
C MET A 34 4.99 -16.22 -0.18
N ILE A 35 6.13 -15.53 -0.29
CA ILE A 35 7.43 -16.10 0.09
C ILE A 35 7.44 -16.50 1.57
N TYR A 36 6.93 -15.65 2.48
CA TYR A 36 6.85 -15.98 3.91
C TYR A 36 5.98 -17.20 4.21
N ILE A 37 4.93 -17.45 3.42
CA ILE A 37 4.07 -18.65 3.56
C ILE A 37 4.75 -19.90 2.96
N ILE A 38 5.49 -19.75 1.86
CA ILE A 38 6.11 -20.87 1.13
C ILE A 38 7.36 -21.39 1.86
N ILE A 39 8.18 -20.53 2.45
CA ILE A 39 9.41 -20.90 3.18
C ILE A 39 9.20 -22.06 4.17
N PRO A 40 8.26 -21.99 5.13
CA PRO A 40 8.05 -23.06 6.09
C PRO A 40 7.59 -24.37 5.44
N ILE A 41 6.79 -24.29 4.37
CA ILE A 41 6.31 -25.47 3.61
C ILE A 41 7.48 -26.17 2.91
N VAL A 42 8.37 -25.40 2.28
CA VAL A 42 9.56 -25.92 1.58
C VAL A 42 10.52 -26.56 2.59
N GLU A 43 10.73 -25.92 3.74
CA GLU A 43 11.65 -26.42 4.76
C GLU A 43 11.16 -27.74 5.38
N ILE A 44 9.85 -27.85 5.67
CA ILE A 44 9.24 -29.12 6.12
C ILE A 44 9.37 -30.21 5.04
N SER A 45 9.15 -29.85 3.77
CA SER A 45 9.27 -30.78 2.65
C SER A 45 10.70 -31.28 2.46
N ARG A 46 11.69 -30.39 2.64
CA ARG A 46 13.11 -30.71 2.58
C ARG A 46 13.53 -31.63 3.72
N GLN A 47 13.13 -31.33 4.96
CA GLN A 47 13.43 -32.17 6.12
C GLN A 47 12.85 -33.58 5.98
N LYS A 48 11.62 -33.71 5.45
CA LYS A 48 11.00 -35.00 5.13
C LYS A 48 11.76 -35.78 4.06
N ARG A 49 12.22 -35.12 2.99
CA ARG A 49 13.01 -35.81 1.94
C ARG A 49 14.37 -36.29 2.43
N HIS A 50 15.00 -35.55 3.34
CA HIS A 50 16.32 -35.88 3.88
C HIS A 50 16.31 -36.72 5.17
N ASN A 51 15.13 -37.19 5.62
CA ASN A 51 14.96 -37.97 6.86
C ASN A 51 15.67 -37.37 8.09
N ILE A 52 15.66 -36.04 8.22
CA ILE A 52 16.28 -35.35 9.35
C ILE A 52 15.30 -35.41 10.52
N HIS A 53 15.71 -36.07 11.60
CA HIS A 53 14.95 -36.15 12.86
C HIS A 53 15.69 -35.39 13.97
N PRO A 54 14.97 -34.60 14.81
CA PRO A 54 13.54 -34.33 14.79
C PRO A 54 13.12 -33.32 13.69
N ILE A 55 11.94 -33.53 13.10
CA ILE A 55 11.37 -32.59 12.11
C ILE A 55 10.96 -31.32 12.86
N LYS A 56 11.56 -30.19 12.50
CA LYS A 56 11.21 -28.87 13.03
C LYS A 56 10.07 -28.29 12.19
N TYR A 57 9.03 -27.83 12.87
CA TYR A 57 7.87 -27.16 12.26
C TYR A 57 8.03 -25.65 12.42
N PRO A 58 8.67 -24.95 11.47
CA PRO A 58 8.80 -23.50 11.55
C PRO A 58 7.43 -22.83 11.36
N LEU A 59 7.10 -21.91 12.27
CA LEU A 59 5.92 -21.05 12.15
C LEU A 59 6.23 -19.88 11.21
N ILE A 60 5.18 -19.21 10.71
CA ILE A 60 5.33 -18.07 9.78
C ILE A 60 5.99 -16.90 10.52
N TYR A 61 5.63 -16.73 11.79
CA TYR A 61 6.24 -15.77 12.70
C TYR A 61 7.01 -16.49 13.81
N PRO A 62 8.18 -15.98 14.23
CA PRO A 62 8.94 -16.52 15.36
C PRO A 62 8.25 -16.16 16.69
N ALA A 63 7.02 -16.64 16.89
CA ALA A 63 6.21 -16.41 18.08
C ALA A 63 6.27 -17.61 19.02
N VAL A 64 6.25 -17.35 20.32
CA VAL A 64 6.21 -18.38 21.37
C VAL A 64 4.75 -18.55 21.80
N TYR A 65 4.24 -19.77 21.66
CA TYR A 65 2.88 -20.11 22.05
C TYR A 65 2.89 -20.98 23.33
N PRO A 66 1.85 -20.87 24.18
CA PRO A 66 1.77 -21.65 25.42
C PRO A 66 1.44 -23.14 25.21
N TRP A 67 1.18 -23.56 23.97
CA TRP A 67 0.94 -24.96 23.57
C TRP A 67 2.08 -25.47 22.68
N ASP A 68 2.28 -26.80 22.67
CA ASP A 68 3.38 -27.43 21.93
C ASP A 68 3.12 -27.43 20.41
N THR A 69 3.80 -26.52 19.72
CA THR A 69 3.78 -26.37 18.26
C THR A 69 4.82 -27.23 17.55
N SER A 70 5.66 -27.97 18.29
CA SER A 70 6.73 -28.80 17.72
C SER A 70 6.23 -30.15 17.18
N SER A 71 4.99 -30.54 17.51
CA SER A 71 4.41 -31.81 17.08
C SER A 71 3.70 -31.72 15.73
N GLN A 72 3.72 -32.82 14.96
CA GLN A 72 2.98 -33.03 13.70
C GLN A 72 1.44 -32.94 13.82
N GLY A 73 0.94 -32.46 14.95
CA GLY A 73 -0.46 -32.49 15.32
C GLY A 73 -1.34 -31.52 14.52
N LEU A 74 -2.64 -31.72 14.66
CA LEU A 74 -3.69 -30.83 14.13
C LEU A 74 -3.53 -29.39 14.63
N ILE A 75 -2.97 -29.21 15.83
CA ILE A 75 -2.71 -27.92 16.47
C ILE A 75 -1.79 -27.06 15.60
N TYR A 76 -0.70 -27.63 15.06
CA TYR A 76 0.20 -26.91 14.17
C TYR A 76 -0.51 -26.44 12.90
N LYS A 77 -1.35 -27.29 12.28
CA LYS A 77 -2.09 -26.94 11.05
C LYS A 77 -3.10 -25.82 11.29
N ILE A 78 -3.80 -25.86 12.42
CA ILE A 78 -4.75 -24.81 12.82
C ILE A 78 -3.98 -23.50 13.04
N GLN A 79 -2.88 -23.55 13.79
CA GLN A 79 -2.04 -22.38 14.06
C GLN A 79 -1.49 -21.76 12.77
N PHE A 80 -0.94 -22.58 11.89
CA PHE A 80 -0.45 -22.14 10.58
C PHE A 80 -1.56 -21.50 9.74
N GLY A 81 -2.77 -22.06 9.77
CA GLY A 81 -3.94 -21.49 9.10
C GLY A 81 -4.36 -20.13 9.67
N ILE A 82 -4.36 -19.99 11.00
CA ILE A 82 -4.65 -18.72 11.70
C ILE A 82 -3.59 -17.67 11.34
N GLU A 83 -2.31 -18.02 11.40
CA GLU A 83 -1.22 -17.10 11.04
C GLU A 83 -1.32 -16.67 9.58
N THR A 84 -1.57 -17.61 8.67
CA THR A 84 -1.77 -17.30 7.25
C THR A 84 -2.94 -16.35 7.04
N PHE A 85 -4.08 -16.60 7.70
CA PHE A 85 -5.25 -15.74 7.62
C PHE A 85 -4.97 -14.34 8.18
N ALA A 86 -4.28 -14.27 9.32
CA ALA A 86 -3.85 -13.00 9.91
C ALA A 86 -2.92 -12.23 8.97
N SER A 87 -1.90 -12.87 8.40
CA SER A 87 -0.98 -12.26 7.42
C SER A 87 -1.72 -11.71 6.21
N VAL A 88 -2.63 -12.49 5.62
CA VAL A 88 -3.44 -12.06 4.47
C VAL A 88 -4.36 -10.90 4.85
N SER A 89 -4.97 -10.92 6.03
CA SER A 89 -5.81 -9.82 6.50
C SER A 89 -5.03 -8.52 6.69
N MET A 90 -3.85 -8.59 7.31
CA MET A 90 -2.95 -7.44 7.49
C MET A 90 -2.49 -6.89 6.15
N PHE A 91 -2.14 -7.77 5.20
CA PHE A 91 -1.80 -7.38 3.83
C PHE A 91 -2.96 -6.62 3.16
N CYS A 92 -4.17 -7.18 3.18
CA CYS A 92 -5.36 -6.56 2.60
C CYS A 92 -5.64 -5.17 3.21
N VAL A 93 -5.55 -5.04 4.53
CA VAL A 93 -5.76 -3.75 5.22
C VAL A 93 -4.67 -2.75 4.82
N THR A 94 -3.40 -3.15 4.83
CA THR A 94 -2.26 -2.27 4.52
C THR A 94 -2.35 -1.76 3.08
N CYS A 95 -2.49 -2.68 2.12
CA CYS A 95 -2.64 -2.33 0.71
C CYS A 95 -3.92 -1.53 0.44
N GLY A 96 -5.00 -1.81 1.18
CA GLY A 96 -6.24 -1.04 1.10
C GLY A 96 -6.05 0.42 1.53
N VAL A 97 -5.38 0.65 2.67
CA VAL A 97 -5.08 1.99 3.18
C VAL A 97 -4.17 2.75 2.20
N ASP A 98 -3.11 2.12 1.70
CA ASP A 98 -2.19 2.73 0.72
C ASP A 98 -2.90 3.08 -0.60
N ALA A 99 -3.78 2.18 -1.08
CA ALA A 99 -4.57 2.42 -2.28
C ALA A 99 -5.55 3.57 -2.09
N LEU A 100 -6.27 3.62 -0.96
CA LEU A 100 -7.19 4.72 -0.63
C LEU A 100 -6.45 6.06 -0.56
N PHE A 101 -5.31 6.11 0.11
CA PHE A 101 -4.48 7.31 0.18
C PHE A 101 -4.04 7.79 -1.21
N THR A 102 -3.55 6.86 -2.03
CA THR A 102 -3.12 7.15 -3.40
C THR A 102 -4.28 7.66 -4.26
N LEU A 103 -5.48 7.07 -4.11
CA LEU A 103 -6.70 7.51 -4.80
C LEU A 103 -7.11 8.92 -4.39
N TYR A 104 -7.00 9.28 -3.11
CA TYR A 104 -7.30 10.65 -2.68
C TYR A 104 -6.31 11.66 -3.26
N ILE A 105 -5.00 11.40 -3.17
CA ILE A 105 -3.98 12.27 -3.80
C ILE A 105 -4.24 12.42 -5.29
N PHE A 106 -4.61 11.31 -5.94
CA PHE A 106 -4.94 11.29 -7.35
C PHE A 106 -6.14 12.18 -7.68
N GLN A 107 -7.24 12.06 -6.94
CA GLN A 107 -8.44 12.90 -7.12
C GLN A 107 -8.12 14.38 -6.95
N MET A 108 -7.35 14.73 -5.92
CA MET A 108 -6.93 16.11 -5.66
C MET A 108 -6.05 16.67 -6.78
N THR A 109 -5.09 15.88 -7.25
CA THR A 109 -4.19 16.26 -8.36
C THR A 109 -4.96 16.42 -9.66
N GLY A 110 -5.91 15.53 -9.94
CA GLY A 110 -6.79 15.60 -11.12
C GLY A 110 -7.66 16.84 -11.09
N LEU A 111 -8.29 17.15 -9.94
CA LEU A 111 -9.09 18.36 -9.79
C LEU A 111 -8.25 19.63 -9.98
N LEU A 112 -7.04 19.68 -9.41
CA LEU A 112 -6.12 20.80 -9.57
C LEU A 112 -5.71 21.01 -11.03
N ARG A 113 -5.35 19.94 -11.75
CA ARG A 113 -5.03 20.01 -13.18
C ARG A 113 -6.21 20.49 -14.02
N GLY A 114 -7.42 20.01 -13.71
CA GLY A 114 -8.65 20.47 -14.38
C GLY A 114 -8.93 21.96 -14.15
N MET A 115 -8.66 22.45 -12.92
CA MET A 115 -8.76 23.88 -12.58
C MET A 115 -7.76 24.72 -13.37
N VAL A 116 -6.48 24.31 -13.40
CA VAL A 116 -5.42 25.00 -14.16
C VAL A 116 -5.77 25.04 -15.65
N GLN A 117 -6.26 23.92 -16.21
CA GLN A 117 -6.61 23.88 -17.63
C GLN A 117 -7.75 24.86 -17.97
N ARG A 118 -8.77 24.98 -17.12
CA ARG A 118 -9.86 25.95 -17.30
C ARG A 118 -9.38 27.39 -17.21
N LEU A 119 -8.46 27.68 -16.29
CA LEU A 119 -7.84 29.00 -16.14
C LEU A 119 -6.97 29.39 -17.35
N THR A 120 -6.24 28.44 -17.94
CA THR A 120 -5.34 28.68 -19.09
C THR A 120 -6.08 28.72 -20.42
N SER A 121 -7.27 28.11 -20.54
CA SER A 121 -8.07 28.17 -21.76
C SER A 121 -8.66 29.57 -22.03
N GLU A 122 -8.15 30.24 -23.06
CA GLU A 122 -8.51 31.62 -23.48
C GLU A 122 -9.93 31.81 -24.05
N ASP A 123 -10.77 30.77 -24.12
CA ASP A 123 -12.13 30.85 -24.70
C ASP A 123 -13.12 31.66 -23.84
N GLU A 124 -12.82 31.92 -22.57
CA GLU A 124 -13.76 32.58 -21.63
C GLU A 124 -13.39 34.03 -21.30
N LYS A 125 -12.78 34.77 -22.25
CA LYS A 125 -12.46 36.20 -22.08
C LYS A 125 -13.66 37.08 -21.68
N PHE A 126 -14.89 36.63 -21.89
CA PHE A 126 -16.10 37.35 -21.48
C PHE A 126 -16.54 37.09 -20.02
N ASN A 127 -15.99 36.07 -19.34
CA ASN A 127 -16.48 35.64 -18.02
C ASN A 127 -15.39 35.17 -17.04
N VAL A 128 -14.13 35.58 -17.26
CA VAL A 128 -12.97 35.23 -16.43
C VAL A 128 -13.22 35.39 -14.93
N GLY A 129 -13.93 36.45 -14.51
CA GLY A 129 -14.24 36.69 -13.10
C GLY A 129 -15.15 35.63 -12.46
N ILE A 130 -16.10 35.07 -13.21
CA ILE A 130 -17.00 34.02 -12.73
C ILE A 130 -16.25 32.70 -12.59
N VAL A 131 -15.44 32.37 -13.59
CA VAL A 131 -14.64 31.13 -13.66
C VAL A 131 -13.58 31.12 -12.57
N LEU A 132 -12.92 32.26 -12.34
CA LEU A 132 -11.95 32.45 -11.27
C LEU A 132 -12.62 32.31 -9.89
N LYS A 133 -13.80 32.92 -9.69
CA LYS A 133 -14.55 32.79 -8.43
C LYS A 133 -14.94 31.34 -8.15
N GLU A 134 -15.40 30.61 -9.17
CA GLU A 134 -15.73 29.19 -9.04
C GLU A 134 -14.47 28.35 -8.73
N CYS A 135 -13.35 28.63 -9.39
CA CYS A 135 -12.09 27.94 -9.17
C CYS A 135 -11.57 28.15 -7.74
N ILE A 136 -11.63 29.38 -7.21
CA ILE A 136 -11.23 29.70 -5.84
C ILE A 136 -12.12 28.95 -4.83
N LEU A 137 -13.43 28.88 -5.09
CA LEU A 137 -14.36 28.17 -4.22
C LEU A 137 -14.06 26.66 -4.19
N ARG A 138 -13.81 26.04 -5.35
CA ARG A 138 -13.41 24.63 -5.45
C ARG A 138 -12.05 24.37 -4.80
N TYR A 139 -11.09 25.27 -4.98
CA TYR A 139 -9.77 25.18 -4.36
C TYR A 139 -9.87 25.28 -2.83
N ARG A 140 -10.75 26.13 -2.29
CA ARG A 140 -11.01 26.20 -0.85
C ARG A 140 -11.56 24.88 -0.31
N THR A 141 -12.50 24.24 -1.00
CA THR A 141 -13.01 22.91 -0.62
C THR A 141 -11.90 21.84 -0.69
N LEU A 142 -11.03 21.92 -1.69
CA LEU A 142 -9.86 21.04 -1.80
C LEU A 142 -8.90 21.20 -0.61
N LEU A 143 -8.64 22.43 -0.15
CA LEU A 143 -7.84 22.67 1.04
C LEU A 143 -8.46 22.05 2.29
N MET A 144 -9.78 22.16 2.47
CA MET A 144 -10.47 21.51 3.59
C MET A 144 -10.37 19.99 3.54
N CYS A 145 -10.50 19.39 2.36
CA CYS A 145 -10.35 17.94 2.20
C CYS A 145 -8.89 17.49 2.42
N ARG A 146 -7.90 18.29 2.01
CA ARG A 146 -6.48 18.04 2.29
C ARG A 146 -6.20 18.06 3.80
N ASP A 147 -6.80 19.00 4.53
CA ASP A 147 -6.67 19.08 5.98
C ASP A 147 -7.25 17.84 6.68
N SER A 148 -8.45 17.40 6.27
CA SER A 148 -9.04 16.15 6.77
C SER A 148 -8.18 14.92 6.49
N ILE A 149 -7.58 14.83 5.30
CA ILE A 149 -6.67 13.73 4.94
C ILE A 149 -5.40 13.80 5.80
N GLU A 150 -4.82 14.97 6.00
CA GLU A 150 -3.60 15.14 6.82
C GLU A 150 -3.84 14.74 8.28
N VAL A 151 -5.00 15.09 8.85
CA VAL A 151 -5.35 14.69 10.22
C VAL A 151 -5.42 13.16 10.37
N ILE A 152 -5.93 12.46 9.36
CA ILE A 152 -6.08 10.99 9.40
C ILE A 152 -4.76 10.28 9.05
N PHE A 153 -4.14 10.64 7.93
CA PHE A 153 -2.97 9.94 7.38
C PHE A 153 -1.64 10.46 7.93
N GLY A 154 -1.59 11.68 8.46
CA GLY A 154 -0.37 12.26 9.05
C GLY A 154 0.22 11.37 10.15
N PRO A 155 -0.55 10.99 11.18
CA PRO A 155 -0.08 10.08 12.22
C PRO A 155 0.34 8.69 11.67
N ILE A 156 -0.40 8.16 10.68
CA ILE A 156 -0.12 6.86 10.06
C ILE A 156 1.25 6.90 9.37
N ILE A 157 1.54 7.96 8.61
CA ILE A 157 2.82 8.12 7.90
C ILE A 157 3.97 8.26 8.91
N VAL A 158 3.80 9.08 9.96
CA VAL A 158 4.82 9.25 11.00
C VAL A 158 5.12 7.93 11.70
N TRP A 159 4.07 7.18 12.05
CA TRP A 159 4.21 5.86 12.66
C TRP A 159 4.96 4.90 11.74
N MET A 160 4.57 4.83 10.46
CA MET A 160 5.20 3.97 9.47
C MET A 160 6.67 4.31 9.23
N MET A 161 7.01 5.60 9.14
CA MET A 161 8.40 6.05 9.02
C MET A 161 9.23 5.64 10.24
N GLY A 162 8.67 5.81 11.44
CA GLY A 162 9.31 5.41 12.69
C GLY A 162 9.57 3.90 12.75
N THR A 163 8.55 3.07 12.47
CA THR A 163 8.71 1.61 12.47
C THR A 163 9.70 1.14 11.41
N ASN A 164 9.66 1.73 10.21
CA ASN A 164 10.58 1.36 9.14
C ASN A 164 12.03 1.72 9.47
N ALA A 165 12.26 2.87 10.11
CA ALA A 165 13.60 3.25 10.56
C ALA A 165 14.15 2.24 11.57
N ILE A 166 13.35 1.87 12.58
CA ILE A 166 13.74 0.88 13.60
C ILE A 166 14.04 -0.48 12.95
N VAL A 167 13.17 -0.94 12.05
CA VAL A 167 13.35 -2.23 11.34
C VAL A 167 14.62 -2.22 10.49
N LEU A 168 14.87 -1.17 9.72
CA LEU A 168 16.08 -1.04 8.91
C LEU A 168 17.34 -1.04 9.78
N CYS A 169 17.34 -0.32 10.90
CA CYS A 169 18.45 -0.35 11.85
C CYS A 169 18.69 -1.77 12.41
N ALA A 170 17.64 -2.49 12.78
CA ALA A 170 17.74 -3.86 13.27
C ALA A 170 18.28 -4.82 12.19
N LEU A 171 17.84 -4.67 10.93
CA LEU A 171 18.31 -5.47 9.81
C LEU A 171 19.80 -5.22 9.52
N VAL A 172 20.25 -3.96 9.53
CA VAL A 172 21.68 -3.63 9.35
C VAL A 172 22.53 -4.27 10.44
N PHE A 173 22.07 -4.24 11.69
CA PHE A 173 22.76 -4.90 12.79
C PHE A 173 22.85 -6.42 12.59
N GLN A 174 21.75 -7.07 12.24
CA GLN A 174 21.72 -8.52 11.96
C GLN A 174 22.62 -8.92 10.78
N LEU A 175 22.78 -8.06 9.76
CA LEU A 175 23.66 -8.32 8.62
C LEU A 175 25.15 -8.12 8.93
N THR A 176 25.47 -7.36 9.98
CA THR A 176 26.84 -7.07 10.40
C THR A 176 27.40 -8.15 11.33
N GLN A 177 26.52 -8.93 11.99
CA GLN A 177 26.87 -10.04 12.87
C GLN A 177 27.13 -11.33 12.07
#